data_AF-A0A212PIC8-F1
#
_entry.id   AF-A0A212PIC8-F1
#
_cell.length_a   1.000
_cell.length_b   1.000
_cell.length_c   1.000
_cell.angle_alpha   90.00
_cell.angle_beta   90.00
_cell.angle_gamma   90.00
#
_symmetry.space_group_name_H-M   'P 1'
#
loop_
_entity.id
_entity.type
_entity.pdbx_description
1 polymer ?
#
loop_
_entity_poly.entity_id
_entity_poly.type
_entity_poly.pdbx_seq_one_letter_code
_entity_poly.pdbx_strand_id
1 'polypeptide(L)'
;MSASKKLLFRIPVVFLLLSLLPAWAGAAVTFIYPAEKSWVKRADYLIVKFNNPEITGAKITINGVESDLLNVGAPEYRKAFDDFLIVRPLWDKGKNAVVIDGYNAGKKVDSAATDIFFNPSFDLKAVPGEYRPNILHTAANEKLCASCHNMKPTSAQLNSAPGKEHPCFTCHKSMMDVKFVHGPAGTYSCTYCHTIEGDPKFAVTRRDAALCMECHSDKTEEFKKRKYLHGPIDAGLCEVCHDPHGSAYPSQLRMAAKDLCLSCHAKIATELHAVRTPRGTGHPLSAKEDTSPLRKGKEFSCVSCHKPHAGDVRYYYQSNLEEKMGLCRLCHNY
;
A
#
# COMPACT_ATOMS: atom_id res chain seq x y z
N MET A 1 -16.15 2.08 96.28
CA MET A 1 -14.80 2.42 95.77
C MET A 1 -14.72 2.02 94.30
N SER A 2 -13.96 2.78 93.49
CA SER A 2 -13.67 2.61 92.05
C SER A 2 -14.80 3.06 91.10
N ALA A 3 -14.80 4.29 90.56
CA ALA A 3 -13.93 4.91 89.54
C ALA A 3 -14.38 4.63 88.10
N SER A 4 -15.18 5.56 87.53
CA SER A 4 -15.38 5.72 86.09
C SER A 4 -14.31 6.66 85.53
N LYS A 5 -13.42 6.16 84.67
CA LYS A 5 -12.54 6.98 83.83
C LYS A 5 -13.00 6.90 82.38
N LYS A 6 -13.45 8.05 81.85
CA LYS A 6 -13.70 8.29 80.42
C LYS A 6 -12.35 8.39 79.70
N LEU A 7 -12.19 7.61 78.62
CA LEU A 7 -11.01 7.65 77.76
C LEU A 7 -11.26 8.66 76.61
N LEU A 8 -10.37 9.64 76.49
CA LEU A 8 -10.33 10.66 75.43
C LEU A 8 -9.92 10.02 74.10
N PHE A 9 -10.76 10.10 73.07
CA PHE A 9 -10.39 9.78 71.69
C PHE A 9 -9.59 10.96 71.08
N ARG A 10 -8.35 10.71 70.70
CA ARG A 10 -7.55 11.61 69.85
C ARG A 10 -7.91 11.35 68.39
N ILE A 11 -8.40 12.37 67.68
CA ILE A 11 -8.60 12.35 66.22
C ILE A 11 -7.28 12.76 65.56
N PRO A 12 -6.66 11.95 64.68
CA PRO A 12 -5.64 12.46 63.79
C PRO A 12 -6.32 13.07 62.57
N VAL A 13 -6.10 14.38 62.36
CA VAL A 13 -6.47 15.08 61.14
C VAL A 13 -5.59 14.54 60.01
N VAL A 14 -6.16 13.70 59.15
CA VAL A 14 -5.52 13.26 57.90
C VAL A 14 -5.71 14.40 56.89
N PHE A 15 -4.63 15.13 56.61
CA PHE A 15 -4.56 16.03 55.47
C PHE A 15 -4.64 15.18 54.19
N LEU A 16 -5.81 15.14 53.57
CA LEU A 16 -5.99 14.59 52.24
C LEU A 16 -5.38 15.60 51.25
N LEU A 17 -4.11 15.38 50.90
CA LEU A 17 -3.45 16.06 49.78
C LEU A 17 -4.16 15.63 48.50
N LEU A 18 -5.16 16.42 48.09
CA LEU A 18 -5.80 16.31 46.79
C LEU A 18 -4.75 16.70 45.74
N SER A 19 -4.03 15.71 45.22
CA SER A 19 -3.16 15.88 44.07
C SER A 19 -4.01 16.32 42.88
N LEU A 20 -3.97 17.61 42.56
CA LEU A 20 -4.45 18.15 41.30
C LEU A 20 -3.60 17.53 40.18
N LEU A 21 -4.03 16.38 39.69
CA LEU A 21 -3.63 15.93 38.35
C LEU A 21 -4.18 16.97 37.37
N PRO A 22 -3.37 17.52 36.47
CA PRO A 22 -3.87 18.39 35.44
C PRO A 22 -4.82 17.56 34.58
N ALA A 23 -6.09 17.96 34.56
CA ALA A 23 -7.09 17.42 33.67
C ALA A 23 -6.67 17.75 32.22
N TRP A 24 -5.94 16.84 31.58
CA TRP A 24 -5.79 16.83 30.12
C TRP A 24 -7.11 16.33 29.54
N ALA A 25 -8.06 17.25 29.39
CA ALA A 25 -9.35 17.01 28.77
C ALA A 25 -9.47 17.89 27.52
N GLY A 26 -8.87 17.40 26.43
CA GLY A 26 -8.96 17.94 25.07
C GLY A 26 -8.18 17.00 24.16
N ALA A 27 -8.80 16.49 23.09
CA ALA A 27 -8.32 15.35 22.33
C ALA A 27 -6.85 15.46 21.89
N ALA A 28 -6.08 14.40 22.12
CA ALA A 28 -4.73 14.22 21.62
C ALA A 28 -4.67 14.34 20.09
N VAL A 29 -3.47 14.63 19.56
CA VAL A 29 -3.18 14.47 18.13
C VAL A 29 -3.69 13.11 17.64
N THR A 30 -4.61 13.13 16.66
CA THR A 30 -5.27 11.92 16.15
C THR A 30 -4.69 11.52 14.80
N PHE A 31 -4.39 10.24 14.65
CA PHE A 31 -3.96 9.66 13.38
C PHE A 31 -5.17 9.34 12.49
N ILE A 32 -5.37 10.14 11.43
CA ILE A 32 -6.46 9.95 10.47
C ILE A 32 -6.07 8.93 9.41
N TYR A 33 -4.83 9.03 8.91
CA TYR A 33 -4.29 8.11 7.92
C TYR A 33 -2.76 8.06 8.00
N PRO A 34 -2.12 6.88 8.07
CA PRO A 34 -2.74 5.62 8.44
C PRO A 34 -3.29 5.69 9.88
N ALA A 35 -4.41 5.02 10.13
CA ALA A 35 -4.99 4.95 11.48
C ALA A 35 -4.05 4.26 12.47
N GLU A 36 -4.25 4.48 13.77
CA GLU A 36 -3.44 3.85 14.81
C GLU A 36 -3.46 2.32 14.71
N LYS A 37 -2.29 1.69 14.89
CA LYS A 37 -2.12 0.24 14.78
C LYS A 37 -2.73 -0.32 13.50
N SER A 38 -2.54 0.38 12.39
CA SER A 38 -2.97 -0.09 11.07
C SER A 38 -1.81 -0.53 10.20
N TRP A 39 -2.12 -1.28 9.14
CA TRP A 39 -1.17 -1.62 8.10
C TRP A 39 -1.54 -1.00 6.76
N VAL A 40 -0.52 -0.72 5.97
CA VAL A 40 -0.62 -0.05 4.68
C VAL A 40 0.27 -0.72 3.64
N LYS A 41 -0.27 -0.87 2.42
CA LYS A 41 0.48 -1.37 1.26
C LYS A 41 1.23 -0.25 0.54
N ARG A 42 0.56 0.90 0.42
CA ARG A 42 1.04 2.15 -0.18
C ARG A 42 0.52 3.22 0.75
N ALA A 43 1.40 3.86 1.51
CA ALA A 43 1.03 4.98 2.38
C ALA A 43 1.75 6.22 1.88
N ASP A 44 1.11 6.85 0.91
CA ASP A 44 1.63 8.05 0.25
C ASP A 44 1.45 9.31 1.12
N TYR A 45 0.69 9.20 2.20
CA TYR A 45 0.40 10.27 3.13
C TYR A 45 0.44 9.78 4.58
N LEU A 46 0.84 10.67 5.48
CA LEU A 46 0.55 10.66 6.91
C LEU A 46 -0.28 11.92 7.18
N ILE A 47 -1.51 11.71 7.61
CA ILE A 47 -2.53 12.71 7.89
C ILE A 47 -2.86 12.61 9.36
N VAL A 48 -2.58 13.67 10.09
CA VAL A 48 -2.94 13.80 11.51
C VAL A 48 -3.75 15.05 11.72
N LYS A 49 -4.66 15.00 12.70
CA LYS A 49 -5.45 16.15 13.15
C LYS A 49 -4.97 16.53 14.54
N PHE A 50 -4.57 17.77 14.72
CA PHE A 50 -3.99 18.22 15.99
C PHE A 50 -5.03 18.32 17.10
N ASN A 51 -6.29 18.68 16.80
CA ASN A 51 -7.35 18.93 17.78
C ASN A 51 -7.02 19.95 18.89
N ASN A 52 -5.89 20.64 18.77
CA ASN A 52 -5.40 21.64 19.69
C ASN A 52 -5.00 22.89 18.89
N PRO A 53 -5.75 24.01 19.01
CA PRO A 53 -5.48 25.23 18.26
C PRO A 53 -4.18 25.92 18.70
N GLU A 54 -3.64 25.62 19.88
CA GLU A 54 -2.41 26.20 20.39
C GLU A 54 -1.16 25.65 19.70
N ILE A 55 -1.27 24.52 19.00
CA ILE A 55 -0.15 23.92 18.26
C ILE A 55 0.20 24.81 17.08
N THR A 56 1.37 25.43 17.13
CA THR A 56 1.93 26.30 16.08
C THR A 56 3.12 25.68 15.38
N GLY A 57 3.74 24.66 15.98
CA GLY A 57 4.81 23.87 15.37
C GLY A 57 4.55 22.37 15.53
N ALA A 58 5.07 21.55 14.61
CA ALA A 58 5.00 20.10 14.72
C ALA A 58 6.32 19.45 14.32
N LYS A 59 6.72 18.40 15.02
CA LYS A 59 7.80 17.50 14.60
C LYS A 59 7.28 16.10 14.42
N ILE A 60 7.84 15.41 13.44
CA ILE A 60 7.51 14.03 13.11
C ILE A 60 8.76 13.20 13.33
N THR A 61 8.65 12.15 14.13
CA THR A 61 9.73 11.17 14.30
C THR A 61 9.26 9.83 13.78
N ILE A 62 10.01 9.23 12.85
CA ILE A 62 9.76 7.89 12.32
C ILE A 62 11.02 7.06 12.53
N ASN A 63 10.89 5.95 13.27
CA ASN A 63 12.01 5.05 13.59
C ASN A 63 13.23 5.78 14.18
N GLY A 64 12.99 6.84 14.97
CA GLY A 64 14.05 7.65 15.59
C GLY A 64 14.64 8.74 14.69
N VAL A 65 14.22 8.84 13.42
CA VAL A 65 14.59 9.95 12.53
C VAL A 65 13.57 11.06 12.70
N GLU A 66 14.02 12.20 13.22
CA GLU A 66 13.20 13.38 13.49
C GLU A 66 13.23 14.37 12.30
N SER A 67 12.08 14.98 12.01
CA SER A 67 11.96 16.08 11.04
C SER A 67 12.40 17.42 11.63
N ASP A 68 12.66 18.39 10.74
CA ASP A 68 12.68 19.80 11.13
C ASP A 68 11.33 20.23 11.74
N LEU A 69 11.34 21.33 12.50
CA LEU A 69 10.12 21.91 13.07
C LEU A 69 9.25 22.49 11.94
N LEU A 70 8.11 21.86 11.69
CA LEU A 70 7.13 22.29 10.70
C LEU A 70 6.26 23.41 11.29
N ASN A 71 6.21 24.55 10.62
CA ASN A 71 5.34 25.66 11.03
C ASN A 71 3.89 25.42 10.54
N VAL A 72 3.05 24.89 11.43
CA VAL A 72 1.62 24.62 11.19
C VAL A 72 0.72 25.72 11.73
N GLY A 73 1.29 26.71 12.44
CA GLY A 73 0.57 27.86 12.99
C GLY A 73 0.45 29.04 12.03
N ALA A 74 1.17 29.04 10.91
CA ALA A 74 1.13 30.12 9.94
C ALA A 74 -0.32 30.37 9.42
N PRO A 75 -0.77 31.63 9.31
CA PRO A 75 -2.12 31.94 8.84
C PRO A 75 -2.45 31.32 7.48
N GLU A 76 -1.49 31.30 6.55
CA GLU A 76 -1.66 30.70 5.23
C GLU A 76 -1.84 29.17 5.32
N TYR A 77 -1.11 28.53 6.23
CA TYR A 77 -1.22 27.09 6.49
C TYR A 77 -2.59 26.74 7.05
N ARG A 78 -3.00 27.43 8.13
CA ARG A 78 -4.30 27.22 8.79
C ARG A 78 -5.47 27.47 7.83
N LYS A 79 -5.34 28.42 6.91
CA LYS A 79 -6.34 28.64 5.87
C LYS A 79 -6.47 27.47 4.89
N ALA A 80 -5.36 26.80 4.57
CA ALA A 80 -5.32 25.72 3.59
C ALA A 80 -5.62 24.34 4.18
N PHE A 81 -5.14 24.07 5.39
CA PHE A 81 -5.14 22.75 6.02
C PHE A 81 -5.82 22.71 7.39
N ASP A 82 -6.38 23.84 7.86
CA ASP A 82 -6.96 23.96 9.20
C ASP A 82 -5.99 23.46 10.29
N ASP A 83 -6.36 22.49 11.11
CA ASP A 83 -5.52 21.84 12.10
C ASP A 83 -5.00 20.46 11.66
N PHE A 84 -4.97 20.21 10.35
CA PHE A 84 -4.38 19.00 9.78
C PHE A 84 -2.92 19.19 9.46
N LEU A 85 -2.15 18.11 9.64
CA LEU A 85 -0.82 17.96 9.08
C LEU A 85 -0.86 16.80 8.08
N ILE A 86 -0.56 17.12 6.83
CA ILE A 86 -0.50 16.17 5.71
C ILE A 86 0.93 16.16 5.19
N VAL A 87 1.63 15.05 5.36
CA VAL A 87 3.00 14.87 4.85
C VAL A 87 3.13 13.55 4.12
N ARG A 88 4.21 13.39 3.36
CA ARG A 88 4.58 12.10 2.75
C ARG A 88 5.83 11.55 3.42
N PRO A 89 5.69 10.61 4.36
CA PRO A 89 6.84 10.00 5.00
C PRO A 89 7.47 8.91 4.11
N LEU A 90 8.71 8.54 4.45
CA LEU A 90 9.35 7.32 3.95
C LEU A 90 9.14 6.22 4.98
N TRP A 91 8.70 5.04 4.53
CA TRP A 91 8.40 3.91 5.39
C TRP A 91 9.42 2.79 5.20
N ASP A 92 9.93 2.26 6.31
CA ASP A 92 10.70 1.01 6.30
C ASP A 92 9.74 -0.19 6.22
N LYS A 93 10.15 -1.25 5.53
CA LYS A 93 9.34 -2.48 5.48
C LYS A 93 9.16 -3.04 6.90
N GLY A 94 7.91 -3.30 7.28
CA GLY A 94 7.55 -3.84 8.59
C GLY A 94 7.04 -2.77 9.55
N LYS A 95 7.34 -2.91 10.84
CA LYS A 95 6.88 -2.00 11.89
C LYS A 95 7.62 -0.66 11.81
N ASN A 96 6.86 0.44 11.80
CA ASN A 96 7.37 1.80 11.90
C ASN A 96 6.79 2.48 13.13
N ALA A 97 7.65 2.95 14.03
CA ALA A 97 7.25 3.73 15.19
C ALA A 97 7.13 5.20 14.78
N VAL A 98 5.94 5.79 14.92
CA VAL A 98 5.64 7.16 14.52
C VAL A 98 5.29 7.97 15.76
N VAL A 99 5.94 9.13 15.92
CA VAL A 99 5.65 10.09 16.98
C VAL A 99 5.39 11.45 16.35
N ILE A 100 4.31 12.10 16.78
CA ILE A 100 3.97 13.48 16.42
C ILE A 100 4.02 14.32 17.68
N ASP A 101 4.91 15.31 17.67
CA ASP A 101 5.07 16.25 18.76
C ASP A 101 4.56 17.62 18.35
N GLY A 102 3.57 18.12 19.09
CA GLY A 102 3.00 19.45 18.92
C GLY A 102 3.75 20.46 19.80
N TYR A 103 4.07 21.61 19.22
CA TYR A 103 4.79 22.70 19.85
C TYR A 103 3.99 23.99 19.82
N ASN A 104 4.12 24.79 20.89
CA ASN A 104 3.71 26.18 20.95
C ASN A 104 4.88 27.04 21.44
N ALA A 105 5.26 28.07 20.70
CA ALA A 105 6.38 28.97 21.03
C ALA A 105 7.67 28.21 21.42
N GLY A 106 7.98 27.11 20.72
CA GLY A 106 9.15 26.27 20.96
C GLY A 106 9.04 25.28 22.13
N LYS A 107 7.95 25.31 22.92
CA LYS A 107 7.68 24.34 23.97
C LYS A 107 6.77 23.24 23.47
N LYS A 108 7.11 21.98 23.76
CA LYS A 108 6.24 20.83 23.48
C LYS A 108 4.98 20.92 24.35
N VAL A 109 3.81 20.93 23.71
CA VAL A 109 2.50 21.06 24.36
C VAL A 109 1.65 19.81 24.22
N ASP A 110 1.90 18.98 23.20
CA ASP A 110 1.19 17.72 23.00
C ASP A 110 2.10 16.69 22.32
N SER A 111 1.74 15.41 22.42
CA SER A 111 2.46 14.29 21.82
C SER A 111 1.52 13.12 21.59
N ALA A 112 1.57 12.53 20.40
CA ALA A 112 0.93 11.26 20.13
C ALA A 112 1.91 10.31 19.45
N ALA A 113 1.80 9.02 19.77
CA ALA A 113 2.65 7.99 19.22
C ALA A 113 1.82 6.79 18.79
N THR A 114 2.18 6.18 17.67
CA THR A 114 1.57 4.93 17.21
C THR A 114 2.58 4.09 16.45
N ASP A 115 2.20 2.86 16.15
CA ASP A 115 2.95 1.98 15.26
C ASP A 115 2.15 1.74 13.99
N ILE A 116 2.79 1.92 12.83
CA ILE A 116 2.21 1.62 11.52
C ILE A 116 3.00 0.48 10.87
N PHE A 117 2.32 -0.53 10.34
CA PHE A 117 2.96 -1.63 9.63
C PHE A 117 2.94 -1.40 8.12
N PHE A 118 4.11 -1.22 7.50
CA PHE A 118 4.23 -1.06 6.07
C PHE A 118 4.55 -2.40 5.39
N ASN A 119 3.62 -2.88 4.57
CA ASN A 119 3.76 -4.13 3.82
C ASN A 119 3.56 -3.92 2.31
N PRO A 120 4.63 -3.58 1.56
CA PRO A 120 4.54 -3.40 0.11
C PRO A 120 4.32 -4.73 -0.64
N SER A 121 4.69 -5.86 -0.02
CA SER A 121 4.46 -7.21 -0.52
C SER A 121 3.03 -7.61 -0.17
N PHE A 122 2.20 -8.13 -1.09
CA PHE A 122 0.81 -8.52 -0.78
C PHE A 122 0.68 -9.72 0.18
N ASP A 123 1.75 -10.10 0.87
CA ASP A 123 1.77 -11.20 1.80
C ASP A 123 1.06 -10.79 3.08
N LEU A 124 -0.25 -11.00 3.13
CA LEU A 124 -1.07 -10.72 4.30
C LEU A 124 -0.66 -11.57 5.51
N LYS A 125 0.00 -12.72 5.30
CA LYS A 125 0.50 -13.56 6.41
C LYS A 125 1.69 -12.91 7.11
N ALA A 126 2.41 -12.02 6.42
CA ALA A 126 3.51 -11.26 7.00
C ALA A 126 3.03 -10.08 7.85
N VAL A 127 1.74 -9.74 7.83
CA VAL A 127 1.18 -8.68 8.67
C VAL A 127 0.78 -9.27 10.03
N PRO A 128 1.35 -8.79 11.15
CA PRO A 128 0.93 -9.23 12.48
C PRO A 128 -0.54 -8.89 12.75
N GLY A 129 -1.26 -9.80 13.42
CA GLY A 129 -2.71 -9.73 13.59
C GLY A 129 -3.20 -8.53 14.42
N GLU A 130 -2.32 -7.89 15.17
CA GLU A 130 -2.60 -6.64 15.89
C GLU A 130 -2.78 -5.43 14.96
N TYR A 131 -2.33 -5.50 13.70
CA TYR A 131 -2.49 -4.42 12.74
C TYR A 131 -3.74 -4.57 11.89
N ARG A 132 -4.60 -3.55 11.90
CA ARG A 132 -5.85 -3.54 11.12
C ARG A 132 -5.64 -2.95 9.71
N PRO A 133 -6.40 -3.39 8.68
CA PRO A 133 -6.38 -2.71 7.39
C PRO A 133 -6.76 -1.23 7.56
N ASN A 134 -5.98 -0.34 6.97
CA ASN A 134 -6.27 1.08 6.99
C ASN A 134 -7.30 1.46 5.91
N ILE A 135 -8.40 2.10 6.31
CA ILE A 135 -9.49 2.49 5.40
C ILE A 135 -9.76 4.00 5.56
N LEU A 136 -9.46 4.76 4.50
CA LEU A 136 -9.73 6.21 4.50
C LEU A 136 -11.21 6.53 4.32
N HIS A 137 -11.90 5.85 3.40
CA HIS A 137 -13.30 6.13 3.03
C HIS A 137 -14.30 5.56 4.05
N THR A 138 -14.25 6.07 5.28
CA THR A 138 -15.27 5.85 6.31
C THR A 138 -16.09 7.12 6.51
N ALA A 139 -17.33 6.99 6.97
CA ALA A 139 -18.18 8.17 7.23
C ALA A 139 -17.54 9.17 8.20
N ALA A 140 -16.81 8.68 9.20
CA ALA A 140 -16.09 9.50 10.17
C ALA A 140 -14.94 10.29 9.53
N ASN A 141 -14.09 9.61 8.77
CA ASN A 141 -12.92 10.22 8.13
C ASN A 141 -13.32 11.17 6.99
N GLU A 142 -14.29 10.79 6.15
CA GLU A 142 -14.75 11.65 5.05
C GLU A 142 -15.36 12.95 5.55
N LYS A 143 -16.09 12.91 6.68
CA LYS A 143 -16.68 14.11 7.30
C LYS A 143 -15.63 15.17 7.63
N LEU A 144 -14.41 14.76 7.99
CA LEU A 144 -13.31 15.65 8.33
C LEU A 144 -12.79 16.43 7.12
N CYS A 145 -12.90 15.86 5.93
CA CYS A 145 -12.33 16.42 4.71
C CYS A 145 -13.38 17.04 3.78
N ALA A 146 -14.66 16.74 3.99
CA ALA A 146 -15.77 17.13 3.12
C ALA A 146 -15.98 18.66 3.00
N SER A 147 -15.42 19.46 3.91
CA SER A 147 -15.44 20.93 3.82
C SER A 147 -14.60 21.46 2.65
N CYS A 148 -13.55 20.74 2.25
CA CYS A 148 -12.61 21.16 1.21
C CYS A 148 -12.56 20.20 0.01
N HIS A 149 -12.82 18.91 0.23
CA HIS A 149 -12.73 17.86 -0.79
C HIS A 149 -14.10 17.29 -1.14
N ASN A 150 -14.28 16.94 -2.42
CA ASN A 150 -15.48 16.24 -2.88
C ASN A 150 -15.43 14.75 -2.49
N MET A 151 -15.96 14.44 -1.30
CA MET A 151 -16.03 13.06 -0.77
C MET A 151 -17.23 12.26 -1.29
N LYS A 152 -18.18 12.90 -1.98
CA LYS A 152 -19.37 12.23 -2.55
C LYS A 152 -19.53 12.66 -4.02
N PRO A 153 -18.56 12.32 -4.89
CA PRO A 153 -18.64 12.70 -6.28
C PRO A 153 -19.82 12.02 -6.96
N THR A 154 -20.53 12.76 -7.80
CA THR A 154 -21.61 12.19 -8.63
C THR A 154 -21.04 11.38 -9.78
N SER A 155 -21.81 10.45 -10.34
CA SER A 155 -21.39 9.69 -11.52
C SER A 155 -21.00 10.59 -12.69
N ALA A 156 -21.66 11.74 -12.86
CA ALA A 156 -21.29 12.72 -13.87
C ALA A 156 -19.87 13.25 -13.63
N GLN A 157 -19.54 13.66 -12.40
CA GLN A 157 -18.20 14.15 -12.04
C GLN A 157 -17.12 13.10 -12.23
N LEU A 158 -17.41 11.83 -11.93
CA LEU A 158 -16.47 10.73 -12.14
C LEU A 158 -16.22 10.44 -13.62
N ASN A 159 -17.23 10.62 -14.47
CA ASN A 159 -17.13 10.34 -15.91
C ASN A 159 -16.63 11.54 -16.73
N SER A 160 -16.76 12.77 -16.22
CA SER A 160 -16.50 13.99 -16.99
C SER A 160 -15.23 14.73 -16.59
N ALA A 161 -14.66 14.48 -15.40
CA ALA A 161 -13.50 15.23 -14.92
C ALA A 161 -12.21 14.73 -15.59
N PRO A 162 -11.56 15.55 -16.46
CA PRO A 162 -10.38 15.11 -17.17
C PRO A 162 -9.16 15.16 -16.24
N GLY A 163 -8.30 14.15 -16.34
CA GLY A 163 -6.95 14.31 -15.85
C GLY A 163 -6.86 14.53 -14.35
N LYS A 164 -6.10 15.57 -13.99
CA LYS A 164 -5.73 15.89 -12.61
C LYS A 164 -6.89 16.45 -11.78
N GLU A 165 -7.99 16.83 -12.42
CA GLU A 165 -9.20 17.34 -11.74
C GLU A 165 -10.15 16.21 -11.33
N HIS A 166 -9.87 14.97 -11.74
CA HIS A 166 -10.69 13.82 -11.36
C HIS A 166 -10.74 13.66 -9.83
N PRO A 167 -11.92 13.60 -9.19
CA PRO A 167 -12.06 13.59 -7.74
C PRO A 167 -11.19 12.54 -7.05
N CYS A 168 -11.14 11.31 -7.59
CA CYS A 168 -10.30 10.25 -7.03
C CYS A 168 -8.80 10.53 -7.23
N PHE A 169 -8.40 11.14 -8.36
CA PHE A 169 -6.99 11.38 -8.66
C PHE A 169 -6.38 12.44 -7.75
N THR A 170 -7.15 13.45 -7.36
CA THR A 170 -6.67 14.54 -6.49
C THR A 170 -6.03 14.01 -5.20
N CYS A 171 -6.53 12.89 -4.68
CA CYS A 171 -5.99 12.22 -3.49
C CYS A 171 -5.14 10.98 -3.82
N HIS A 172 -5.38 10.30 -4.94
CA HIS A 172 -4.72 9.03 -5.29
C HIS A 172 -3.70 9.11 -6.43
N LYS A 173 -3.18 10.30 -6.74
CA LYS A 173 -2.18 10.53 -7.80
C LYS A 173 -1.01 9.56 -7.76
N SER A 174 -0.52 9.24 -6.56
CA SER A 174 0.60 8.30 -6.33
C SER A 174 0.38 6.92 -6.94
N MET A 175 -0.87 6.43 -6.96
CA MET A 175 -1.19 5.11 -7.54
C MET A 175 -0.90 5.04 -9.04
N MET A 176 -0.89 6.20 -9.70
CA MET A 176 -0.64 6.38 -11.13
C MET A 176 0.70 7.05 -11.43
N ASP A 177 1.46 7.45 -10.41
CA ASP A 177 2.79 8.07 -10.54
C ASP A 177 3.86 6.98 -10.74
N VAL A 178 3.68 6.18 -11.77
CA VAL A 178 4.50 5.02 -12.10
C VAL A 178 4.72 4.95 -13.60
N LYS A 179 5.83 4.34 -14.02
CA LYS A 179 6.26 4.32 -15.42
C LYS A 179 5.25 3.66 -16.36
N PHE A 180 4.58 2.60 -15.91
CA PHE A 180 3.64 1.82 -16.71
C PHE A 180 2.25 1.82 -16.06
N VAL A 181 1.47 2.85 -16.34
CA VAL A 181 0.08 2.97 -15.89
C VAL A 181 -0.83 2.04 -16.71
N HIS A 182 -1.78 1.38 -16.06
CA HIS A 182 -2.77 0.54 -16.73
C HIS A 182 -3.82 1.40 -17.43
N GLY A 183 -4.31 0.99 -18.60
CA GLY A 183 -5.21 1.80 -19.45
C GLY A 183 -6.39 2.44 -18.71
N PRO A 184 -7.27 1.66 -18.06
CA PRO A 184 -8.41 2.19 -17.30
C PRO A 184 -8.04 3.18 -16.20
N ALA A 185 -6.91 2.97 -15.51
CA ALA A 185 -6.41 3.92 -14.53
C ALA A 185 -5.88 5.19 -15.21
N GLY A 186 -5.12 5.04 -16.30
CA GLY A 186 -4.57 6.14 -17.10
C GLY A 186 -5.63 7.04 -17.74
N THR A 187 -6.83 6.51 -17.97
CA THR A 187 -8.01 7.25 -18.46
C THR A 187 -8.93 7.70 -17.33
N TYR A 188 -8.51 7.60 -16.07
CA TYR A 188 -9.28 8.02 -14.88
C TYR A 188 -10.62 7.30 -14.74
N SER A 189 -10.75 6.12 -15.33
CA SER A 189 -11.99 5.35 -15.40
C SER A 189 -12.13 4.44 -14.18
N CYS A 190 -12.00 5.03 -12.98
CA CYS A 190 -11.92 4.32 -11.70
C CYS A 190 -13.18 3.46 -11.44
N THR A 191 -14.34 3.96 -11.85
CA THR A 191 -15.66 3.38 -11.59
C THR A 191 -15.99 2.12 -12.39
N TYR A 192 -15.13 1.73 -13.35
CA TYR A 192 -15.29 0.44 -14.03
C TYR A 192 -14.96 -0.74 -13.09
N CYS A 193 -13.98 -0.57 -12.21
CA CYS A 193 -13.59 -1.59 -11.25
C CYS A 193 -14.13 -1.29 -9.85
N HIS A 194 -14.20 -0.02 -9.46
CA HIS A 194 -14.65 0.43 -8.14
C HIS A 194 -16.12 0.84 -8.15
N THR A 195 -16.88 0.46 -7.11
CA THR A 195 -18.27 0.90 -6.94
C THR A 195 -18.40 2.02 -5.92
N ILE A 196 -19.14 3.08 -6.27
CA ILE A 196 -19.42 4.22 -5.39
C ILE A 196 -20.21 3.83 -4.12
N GLU A 197 -20.94 2.71 -4.14
CA GLU A 197 -21.81 2.23 -3.05
C GLU A 197 -21.28 0.95 -2.38
N GLY A 198 -20.00 0.60 -2.59
CA GLY A 198 -19.39 -0.57 -1.95
C GLY A 198 -19.28 -0.46 -0.43
N ASP A 199 -18.98 -1.60 0.20
CA ASP A 199 -18.53 -1.67 1.60
C ASP A 199 -17.19 -2.44 1.68
N PRO A 200 -16.06 -1.78 1.98
CA PRO A 200 -15.89 -0.34 2.21
C PRO A 200 -16.25 0.51 0.99
N LYS A 201 -16.56 1.79 1.19
CA LYS A 201 -16.93 2.71 0.10
C LYS A 201 -15.82 2.76 -0.97
N PHE A 202 -16.23 2.75 -2.24
CA PHE A 202 -15.32 2.60 -3.39
C PHE A 202 -14.61 1.24 -3.45
N ALA A 203 -15.15 0.19 -2.84
CA ALA A 203 -14.61 -1.16 -3.00
C ALA A 203 -14.62 -1.61 -4.46
N VAL A 204 -13.68 -2.49 -4.80
CA VAL A 204 -13.68 -3.17 -6.10
C VAL A 204 -14.88 -4.13 -6.14
N THR A 205 -15.65 -4.12 -7.22
CA THR A 205 -16.88 -4.91 -7.37
C THR A 205 -16.63 -6.42 -7.31
N ARG A 206 -15.49 -6.87 -7.85
CA ARG A 206 -15.03 -8.26 -7.85
C ARG A 206 -13.53 -8.33 -8.11
N ARG A 207 -12.86 -9.38 -7.63
CA ARG A 207 -11.39 -9.58 -7.74
C ARG A 207 -11.00 -10.83 -8.52
N ASP A 208 -11.96 -11.47 -9.16
CA ASP A 208 -11.74 -12.65 -9.99
C ASP A 208 -11.39 -12.25 -11.44
N ALA A 209 -10.98 -13.24 -12.24
CA ALA A 209 -10.58 -13.02 -13.63
C ALA A 209 -11.70 -12.38 -14.46
N ALA A 210 -12.97 -12.64 -14.15
CA ALA A 210 -14.10 -12.17 -14.95
C ALA A 210 -14.10 -10.65 -15.12
N LEU A 211 -13.77 -9.86 -14.09
CA LEU A 211 -13.63 -8.40 -14.24
C LEU A 211 -12.54 -8.02 -15.24
N CYS A 212 -11.39 -8.68 -15.18
CA CYS A 212 -10.32 -8.42 -16.13
C CYS A 212 -10.73 -8.80 -17.56
N MET A 213 -11.49 -9.90 -17.70
CA MET A 213 -11.90 -10.46 -18.98
C MET A 213 -13.03 -9.69 -19.67
N GLU A 214 -13.71 -8.78 -18.98
CA GLU A 214 -14.67 -7.85 -19.61
C GLU A 214 -14.00 -7.01 -20.71
N CYS A 215 -12.73 -6.65 -20.53
CA CYS A 215 -11.93 -5.99 -21.56
C CYS A 215 -10.89 -6.92 -22.21
N HIS A 216 -10.26 -7.82 -21.43
CA HIS A 216 -9.24 -8.75 -21.93
C HIS A 216 -9.84 -10.06 -22.48
N SER A 217 -10.89 -9.93 -23.30
CA SER A 217 -11.57 -11.09 -23.91
C SER A 217 -10.64 -11.89 -24.84
N ASP A 218 -9.63 -11.25 -25.42
CA ASP A 218 -8.55 -11.91 -26.17
C ASP A 218 -7.82 -12.97 -25.33
N LYS A 219 -7.60 -12.67 -24.04
CA LYS A 219 -6.97 -13.61 -23.11
C LYS A 219 -7.89 -14.74 -22.71
N THR A 220 -9.17 -14.47 -22.56
CA THR A 220 -10.17 -15.54 -22.36
C THR A 220 -10.12 -16.55 -23.51
N GLU A 221 -10.15 -16.05 -24.74
CA GLU A 221 -10.12 -16.92 -25.93
C GLU A 221 -8.76 -17.59 -26.14
N GLU A 222 -7.65 -16.94 -25.75
CA GLU A 222 -6.33 -17.59 -25.73
C GLU A 222 -6.32 -18.75 -24.74
N PHE A 223 -6.77 -18.54 -23.50
CA PHE A 223 -6.68 -19.53 -22.42
C PHE A 223 -7.53 -20.76 -22.69
N LYS A 224 -8.75 -20.59 -23.22
CA LYS A 224 -9.63 -21.71 -23.63
C LYS A 224 -8.98 -22.65 -24.65
N LYS A 225 -8.05 -22.13 -25.46
CA LYS A 225 -7.38 -22.91 -26.52
C LYS A 225 -6.10 -23.60 -26.03
N ARG A 226 -5.67 -23.38 -24.79
CA ARG A 226 -4.44 -23.96 -24.26
C ARG A 226 -4.69 -25.22 -23.47
N LYS A 227 -3.79 -26.20 -23.60
CA LYS A 227 -3.86 -27.45 -22.83
C LYS A 227 -3.57 -27.27 -21.35
N TYR A 228 -2.65 -26.36 -21.00
CA TYR A 228 -2.24 -26.10 -19.63
C TYR A 228 -2.37 -24.62 -19.29
N LEU A 229 -3.07 -24.33 -18.19
CA LEU A 229 -3.09 -23.03 -17.55
C LEU A 229 -2.10 -23.02 -16.39
N HIS A 230 -1.46 -21.89 -16.15
CA HIS A 230 -0.67 -21.70 -14.95
C HIS A 230 -1.61 -21.56 -13.74
N GLY A 231 -1.30 -22.22 -12.63
CA GLY A 231 -2.20 -22.35 -11.47
C GLY A 231 -2.88 -21.06 -11.01
N PRO A 232 -2.17 -19.93 -10.83
CA PRO A 232 -2.83 -18.67 -10.45
C PRO A 232 -3.79 -18.14 -11.51
N ILE A 233 -3.55 -18.41 -12.80
CA ILE A 233 -4.44 -18.00 -13.89
C ILE A 233 -5.69 -18.88 -13.92
N ASP A 234 -5.54 -20.18 -13.72
CA ASP A 234 -6.66 -21.12 -13.59
C ASP A 234 -7.56 -20.77 -12.40
N ALA A 235 -6.96 -20.30 -11.31
CA ALA A 235 -7.67 -19.76 -10.15
C ALA A 235 -8.22 -18.33 -10.34
N GLY A 236 -7.98 -17.70 -11.49
CA GLY A 236 -8.43 -16.34 -11.81
C GLY A 236 -7.77 -15.23 -11.01
N LEU A 237 -6.57 -15.47 -10.47
CA LEU A 237 -5.84 -14.58 -9.56
C LEU A 237 -4.86 -13.66 -10.30
N CYS A 238 -5.36 -12.81 -11.20
CA CYS A 238 -4.52 -11.94 -12.04
C CYS A 238 -3.64 -10.97 -11.21
N GLU A 239 -4.17 -10.47 -10.09
CA GLU A 239 -3.52 -9.45 -9.23
C GLU A 239 -2.33 -9.96 -8.41
N VAL A 240 -2.06 -11.27 -8.41
CA VAL A 240 -0.86 -11.81 -7.75
C VAL A 240 0.40 -11.40 -8.51
N CYS A 241 0.29 -11.24 -9.84
CA CYS A 241 1.38 -10.87 -10.72
C CYS A 241 1.27 -9.42 -11.22
N HIS A 242 0.05 -8.94 -11.49
CA HIS A 242 -0.21 -7.64 -12.09
C HIS A 242 -0.78 -6.64 -11.07
N ASP A 243 -0.47 -5.35 -11.24
CA ASP A 243 -1.14 -4.27 -10.53
C ASP A 243 -2.17 -3.61 -11.49
N PRO A 244 -3.48 -3.66 -11.19
CA PRO A 244 -4.52 -3.16 -12.08
C PRO A 244 -4.54 -1.63 -12.23
N HIS A 245 -3.77 -0.90 -11.40
CA HIS A 245 -3.59 0.55 -11.56
C HIS A 245 -2.35 0.87 -12.40
N GLY A 246 -1.24 0.22 -12.08
CA GLY A 246 0.05 0.51 -12.69
C GLY A 246 1.23 0.07 -11.84
N SER A 247 2.40 -0.01 -12.48
CA SER A 247 3.66 -0.36 -11.81
C SER A 247 4.88 0.29 -12.45
N ALA A 248 6.03 0.18 -11.79
CA ALA A 248 7.32 0.55 -12.36
C ALA A 248 7.84 -0.44 -13.43
N TYR A 249 7.18 -1.60 -13.58
CA TYR A 249 7.64 -2.70 -14.44
C TYR A 249 6.73 -2.88 -15.66
N PRO A 250 7.29 -3.33 -16.81
CA PRO A 250 6.50 -3.58 -18.01
C PRO A 250 5.35 -4.55 -17.76
N SER A 251 4.25 -4.42 -18.53
CA SER A 251 3.04 -5.23 -18.35
C SER A 251 2.44 -5.16 -16.95
N GLN A 252 2.67 -4.04 -16.25
CA GLN A 252 2.12 -3.77 -14.92
C GLN A 252 2.50 -4.83 -13.89
N LEU A 253 3.67 -5.47 -14.03
CA LEU A 253 4.13 -6.46 -13.07
C LEU A 253 4.40 -5.83 -11.71
N ARG A 254 4.07 -6.53 -10.64
CA ARG A 254 4.21 -5.99 -9.28
C ARG A 254 5.64 -5.85 -8.79
N MET A 255 6.57 -6.57 -9.41
CA MET A 255 8.01 -6.50 -9.20
C MET A 255 8.72 -6.93 -10.48
N ALA A 256 10.05 -6.85 -10.50
CA ALA A 256 10.84 -7.35 -11.63
C ALA A 256 10.50 -8.82 -11.91
N ALA A 257 10.44 -9.20 -13.19
CA ALA A 257 9.95 -10.52 -13.60
C ALA A 257 10.67 -11.68 -12.90
N LYS A 258 12.00 -11.58 -12.75
CA LYS A 258 12.80 -12.55 -12.00
C LYS A 258 12.29 -12.73 -10.57
N ASP A 259 12.20 -11.63 -9.82
CA ASP A 259 11.85 -11.66 -8.40
C ASP A 259 10.40 -12.11 -8.21
N LEU A 260 9.51 -11.72 -9.13
CA LEU A 260 8.12 -12.15 -9.12
C LEU A 260 8.01 -13.67 -9.24
N CYS A 261 8.66 -14.27 -10.23
CA CYS A 261 8.64 -15.72 -10.42
C CYS A 261 9.27 -16.45 -9.22
N LEU A 262 10.40 -15.96 -8.71
CA LEU A 262 11.12 -16.59 -7.61
C LEU A 262 10.43 -16.43 -6.25
N SER A 263 9.48 -15.49 -6.11
CA SER A 263 8.67 -15.35 -4.90
C SER A 263 7.85 -16.61 -4.59
N CYS A 264 7.46 -17.37 -5.62
CA CYS A 264 6.76 -18.66 -5.48
C CYS A 264 7.65 -19.84 -5.90
N HIS A 265 8.47 -19.69 -6.95
CA HIS A 265 9.34 -20.74 -7.47
C HIS A 265 10.77 -20.67 -6.90
N ALA A 266 10.89 -20.50 -5.58
CA ALA A 266 12.17 -20.28 -4.90
C ALA A 266 13.21 -21.37 -5.17
N LYS A 267 12.77 -22.62 -5.36
CA LYS A 267 13.66 -23.76 -5.69
C LYS A 267 14.48 -23.55 -6.95
N ILE A 268 13.97 -22.79 -7.94
CA ILE A 268 14.72 -22.49 -9.18
C ILE A 268 15.99 -21.68 -8.89
N ALA A 269 16.03 -20.91 -7.80
CA ALA A 269 17.23 -20.16 -7.41
C ALA A 269 18.35 -21.08 -6.88
N THR A 270 18.01 -22.28 -6.41
CA THR A 270 18.92 -23.20 -5.71
C THR A 270 19.17 -24.50 -6.46
N GLU A 271 18.23 -24.95 -7.28
CA GLU A 271 18.29 -26.22 -8.01
C GLU A 271 18.82 -26.02 -9.44
N LEU A 272 19.18 -27.13 -10.09
CA LEU A 272 19.69 -27.11 -11.45
C LEU A 272 18.63 -26.59 -12.44
N HIS A 273 18.96 -25.50 -13.13
CA HIS A 273 18.11 -24.88 -14.14
C HIS A 273 18.98 -24.23 -15.23
N ALA A 274 18.41 -23.89 -16.39
CA ALA A 274 19.12 -23.17 -17.46
C ALA A 274 19.70 -21.81 -17.01
N VAL A 275 19.19 -21.27 -15.89
CA VAL A 275 19.59 -20.01 -15.27
C VAL A 275 20.47 -20.20 -14.03
N ARG A 276 20.62 -21.46 -13.57
CA ARG A 276 21.39 -21.85 -12.38
C ARG A 276 22.07 -23.19 -12.62
N THR A 277 23.32 -23.14 -13.08
CA THR A 277 24.11 -24.34 -13.38
C THR A 277 24.95 -24.75 -12.18
N PRO A 278 25.55 -25.96 -12.16
CA PRO A 278 26.42 -26.38 -11.06
C PRO A 278 27.64 -25.46 -10.89
N ARG A 279 28.03 -24.73 -11.95
CA ARG A 279 29.18 -23.81 -11.97
C ARG A 279 28.82 -22.36 -11.60
N GLY A 280 27.55 -22.04 -11.33
CA GLY A 280 27.16 -20.66 -11.04
C GLY A 280 25.84 -20.21 -11.69
N THR A 281 25.80 -18.94 -12.06
CA THR A 281 24.68 -18.36 -12.81
C THR A 281 24.76 -18.84 -14.26
N GLY A 282 23.65 -19.33 -14.80
CA GLY A 282 23.51 -19.67 -16.21
C GLY A 282 23.10 -18.45 -17.02
N HIS A 283 21.97 -18.53 -17.72
CA HIS A 283 21.40 -17.39 -18.43
C HIS A 283 21.07 -16.22 -17.48
N PRO A 284 21.34 -14.96 -17.88
CA PRO A 284 21.01 -13.78 -17.08
C PRO A 284 19.49 -13.66 -16.94
N LEU A 285 18.97 -13.21 -15.81
CA LEU A 285 17.52 -13.02 -15.59
C LEU A 285 17.12 -11.54 -15.45
N SER A 286 18.07 -10.64 -15.68
CA SER A 286 17.92 -9.19 -15.62
C SER A 286 19.11 -8.51 -16.32
N ALA A 287 18.98 -7.22 -16.60
CA ALA A 287 20.02 -6.32 -17.13
C ALA A 287 20.61 -6.65 -18.52
N LYS A 288 20.18 -7.76 -19.13
CA LYS A 288 20.59 -8.16 -20.49
C LYS A 288 19.37 -8.21 -21.39
N GLU A 289 19.56 -7.89 -22.66
CA GLU A 289 18.50 -7.95 -23.65
C GLU A 289 18.23 -9.39 -24.09
N ASP A 290 16.96 -9.68 -24.36
CA ASP A 290 16.50 -10.91 -24.99
C ASP A 290 16.84 -10.87 -26.47
N THR A 291 17.75 -11.76 -26.88
CA THR A 291 18.21 -11.85 -28.27
C THR A 291 17.31 -12.73 -29.14
N SER A 292 16.26 -13.35 -28.57
CA SER A 292 15.34 -14.17 -29.35
C SER A 292 14.51 -13.32 -30.33
N PRO A 293 14.15 -13.86 -31.50
CA PRO A 293 13.24 -13.18 -32.43
C PRO A 293 11.87 -12.84 -31.82
N LEU A 294 11.45 -13.57 -30.78
CA LEU A 294 10.15 -13.42 -30.15
C LEU A 294 10.05 -12.20 -29.24
N ARG A 295 11.18 -11.76 -28.68
CA ARG A 295 11.22 -10.77 -27.59
C ARG A 295 12.37 -9.76 -27.72
N LYS A 296 12.94 -9.62 -28.92
CA LYS A 296 13.97 -8.64 -29.24
C LYS A 296 13.65 -7.25 -28.66
N GLY A 297 14.63 -6.59 -28.05
CA GLY A 297 14.47 -5.29 -27.39
C GLY A 297 13.90 -5.33 -25.97
N LYS A 298 13.53 -6.50 -25.45
CA LYS A 298 13.03 -6.67 -24.07
C LYS A 298 14.13 -7.23 -23.18
N GLU A 299 14.01 -7.02 -21.87
CA GLU A 299 14.91 -7.65 -20.90
C GLU A 299 14.76 -9.19 -20.93
N PHE A 300 15.89 -9.88 -20.99
CA PHE A 300 15.97 -11.32 -20.84
C PHE A 300 15.57 -11.69 -19.42
N SER A 301 14.58 -12.58 -19.31
CA SER A 301 14.01 -13.00 -18.03
C SER A 301 13.41 -14.41 -18.15
N CYS A 302 12.74 -14.89 -17.10
CA CYS A 302 12.05 -16.19 -17.13
C CYS A 302 11.08 -16.31 -18.31
N VAL A 303 10.46 -15.19 -18.71
CA VAL A 303 9.48 -15.17 -19.80
C VAL A 303 10.12 -15.20 -21.21
N SER A 304 11.44 -15.15 -21.30
CA SER A 304 12.19 -15.44 -22.55
C SER A 304 12.07 -16.91 -22.94
N CYS A 305 11.87 -17.78 -21.95
CA CYS A 305 11.75 -19.21 -22.11
C CYS A 305 10.34 -19.73 -21.81
N HIS A 306 9.62 -19.10 -20.89
CA HIS A 306 8.32 -19.54 -20.40
C HIS A 306 7.18 -18.58 -20.76
N LYS A 307 6.00 -19.13 -21.00
CA LYS A 307 4.73 -18.42 -21.12
C LYS A 307 4.08 -18.38 -19.73
N PRO A 308 4.00 -17.22 -19.06
CA PRO A 308 3.61 -17.15 -17.66
C PRO A 308 2.11 -17.41 -17.42
N HIS A 309 1.28 -17.41 -18.47
CA HIS A 309 -0.16 -17.60 -18.34
C HIS A 309 -0.61 -19.02 -18.70
N ALA A 310 -0.26 -19.47 -19.91
CA ALA A 310 -0.78 -20.70 -20.47
C ALA A 310 0.07 -21.18 -21.66
N GLY A 311 0.02 -22.47 -21.94
CA GLY A 311 0.75 -23.10 -23.04
C GLY A 311 0.26 -24.52 -23.31
N ASP A 312 0.73 -25.09 -24.41
CA ASP A 312 0.31 -26.42 -24.85
C ASP A 312 1.24 -27.54 -24.35
N VAL A 313 2.32 -27.15 -23.68
CA VAL A 313 3.34 -28.04 -23.11
C VAL A 313 3.46 -27.82 -21.60
N ARG A 314 3.81 -28.88 -20.86
CA ARG A 314 3.79 -28.92 -19.39
C ARG A 314 4.63 -27.83 -18.71
N TYR A 315 5.72 -27.41 -19.33
CA TYR A 315 6.65 -26.41 -18.78
C TYR A 315 6.42 -25.01 -19.36
N TYR A 316 5.32 -24.81 -20.10
CA TYR A 316 4.94 -23.54 -20.70
C TYR A 316 6.04 -22.94 -21.59
N TYR A 317 6.77 -23.73 -22.37
CA TYR A 317 7.83 -23.16 -23.20
C TYR A 317 7.27 -22.19 -24.25
N GLN A 318 8.05 -21.16 -24.56
CA GLN A 318 7.74 -20.24 -25.66
C GLN A 318 7.55 -21.01 -26.97
N SER A 319 6.65 -20.51 -27.82
CA SER A 319 6.22 -21.18 -29.06
C SER A 319 5.70 -22.61 -28.91
N ASN A 320 5.29 -23.00 -27.69
CA ASN A 320 4.80 -24.36 -27.38
C ASN A 320 5.76 -25.48 -27.79
N LEU A 321 7.06 -25.21 -27.73
CA LEU A 321 8.08 -26.20 -28.09
C LEU A 321 8.06 -27.34 -27.07
N GLU A 322 7.90 -28.58 -27.53
CA GLU A 322 7.93 -29.76 -26.64
C GLU A 322 9.35 -30.12 -26.21
N GLU A 323 10.32 -29.91 -27.12
CA GLU A 323 11.72 -30.23 -26.89
C GLU A 323 12.51 -29.03 -26.36
N LYS A 324 13.27 -29.26 -25.27
CA LYS A 324 14.13 -28.25 -24.65
C LYS A 324 15.14 -27.64 -25.63
N MET A 325 15.73 -28.46 -26.52
CA MET A 325 16.70 -27.98 -27.50
C MET A 325 16.07 -27.06 -28.56
N GLY A 326 14.78 -27.22 -28.85
CA GLY A 326 14.05 -26.29 -29.71
C GLY A 326 14.10 -24.85 -29.17
N LEU A 327 14.01 -24.70 -27.85
CA LEU A 327 14.09 -23.40 -27.19
C LEU A 327 15.49 -22.79 -27.32
N CYS A 328 16.54 -23.60 -27.16
CA CYS A 328 17.93 -23.16 -27.31
C CYS A 328 18.20 -22.61 -28.71
N ARG A 329 17.65 -23.27 -29.75
CA ARG A 329 17.77 -22.86 -31.15
C ARG A 329 17.11 -21.52 -31.48
N LEU A 330 16.27 -20.96 -30.59
CA LEU A 330 15.70 -19.62 -30.82
C LEU A 330 16.76 -18.51 -30.76
N CYS A 331 17.87 -18.74 -30.06
CA CYS A 331 18.95 -17.77 -29.89
C CYS A 331 20.30 -18.33 -30.33
N HIS A 332 20.49 -19.64 -30.24
CA HIS A 332 21.72 -20.33 -30.58
C HIS A 332 21.57 -21.04 -31.92
N ASN A 333 21.76 -20.28 -33.00
CA ASN A 333 21.86 -20.83 -34.36
C ASN A 333 23.25 -21.48 -34.52
N TYR A 334 23.33 -22.78 -34.21
CA TYR A 334 24.47 -23.62 -34.58
C TYR A 334 24.06 -24.58 -35.69
#